data_AF-A0A3S1GK68-F1
#
_entry.id   AF-A0A3S1GK68-F1
#
_cell.length_a   1.000
_cell.length_b   1.000
_cell.length_c   1.000
_cell.angle_alpha   90.00
_cell.angle_beta   90.00
_cell.angle_gamma   90.00
#
_symmetry.space_group_name_H-M   'P 1'
#
loop_
_entity.id
_entity.type
_entity.pdbx_description
1 polymer ?
#
loop_
_entity_poly.entity_id
_entity_poly.type
_entity_poly.pdbx_seq_one_letter_code
_entity_poly.pdbx_strand_id
1 'polypeptide(L)'
;DALKPQDGLYTLAIRDSAGEQLQVIGSIQSLLVAPEDPGAVLAALTDPRIRIVTLTITEKAYLRAADGTLDSAHPDIVHDLANSGSPKTAHGFLAEALARRSIAGTPPFTVLCCDNLPANGATLHRLLIEFAKLRDADLGRYVADEVAFPSSMVDRIVPATTDADRARIADELGLEDAWPVMTEPFRQWVIEDRFPAGRPAWEKFGVTMVEDVRPFEDMKLRLLNGAHSGIAYLGLLGGHATVDRAFADPAIRQFVDRLWAEAIPTLPQDAGLDTSAYTAELADRFSNTALAHRTAQIANDGSQKLPQRIVASALARLEAGLLPEHLSLVVAAWIAACAARGGPLPE
;
A
#
# COMPACT_ATOMS: atom_id res chain seq x y z
N ASP A 1 11.19 -20.68 -2.87
CA ASP A 1 12.01 -21.15 -4.00
C ASP A 1 13.06 -20.16 -4.49
N ALA A 2 12.73 -18.90 -4.82
CA ALA A 2 13.75 -17.96 -5.32
C ALA A 2 14.73 -17.45 -4.25
N LEU A 3 14.23 -17.03 -3.08
CA LEU A 3 15.08 -16.40 -2.05
C LEU A 3 15.92 -17.39 -1.22
N LYS A 4 15.41 -18.60 -0.96
CA LYS A 4 16.08 -19.57 -0.08
C LYS A 4 17.44 -20.04 -0.62
N PRO A 5 17.60 -20.36 -1.92
CA PRO A 5 18.90 -20.66 -2.51
C PRO A 5 19.87 -19.45 -2.55
N GLN A 6 19.36 -18.24 -2.34
CA GLN A 6 20.11 -16.98 -2.33
C GLN A 6 20.35 -16.45 -0.91
N ASP A 7 20.19 -17.29 0.13
CA ASP A 7 20.34 -16.90 1.54
C ASP A 7 19.47 -15.70 1.97
N GLY A 8 18.31 -15.52 1.34
CA GLY A 8 17.42 -14.37 1.57
C GLY A 8 17.87 -13.07 0.90
N LEU A 9 18.97 -13.09 0.14
CA LEU A 9 19.46 -11.97 -0.64
C LEU A 9 18.64 -11.78 -1.92
N TYR A 10 18.48 -10.52 -2.31
CA TYR A 10 17.95 -10.12 -3.62
C TYR A 10 18.50 -8.75 -4.02
N THR A 11 18.44 -8.45 -5.31
CA THR A 11 18.85 -7.17 -5.88
C THR A 11 17.67 -6.21 -5.95
N LEU A 12 17.85 -5.03 -5.38
CA LEU A 12 16.99 -3.87 -5.59
C LEU A 12 17.58 -3.02 -6.71
N ALA A 13 16.86 -2.92 -7.81
CA ALA A 13 17.20 -2.14 -8.98
C ALA A 13 16.44 -0.80 -8.97
N ILE A 14 17.15 0.27 -8.67
CA ILE A 14 16.60 1.62 -8.51
C ILE A 14 16.78 2.38 -9.83
N ARG A 15 15.69 2.76 -10.48
CA ARG A 15 15.68 3.23 -11.87
C ARG A 15 14.98 4.58 -12.04
N ASP A 16 15.67 5.51 -12.67
CA ASP A 16 15.09 6.76 -13.18
C ASP A 16 15.56 7.04 -14.61
N SER A 17 15.17 8.20 -15.15
CA SER A 17 15.58 8.64 -16.47
C SER A 17 17.09 8.92 -16.59
N ALA A 18 17.83 9.05 -15.48
CA ALA A 18 19.27 9.32 -15.46
C ALA A 18 20.10 8.03 -15.42
N GLY A 19 19.56 6.94 -14.86
CA GLY A 19 20.22 5.64 -14.88
C GLY A 19 19.62 4.63 -13.92
N GLU A 20 20.44 3.63 -13.61
CA GLU A 20 20.09 2.52 -12.76
C GLU A 20 21.16 2.27 -11.71
N GLN A 21 20.72 2.05 -10.47
CA GLN A 21 21.56 1.67 -9.35
C GLN A 21 21.09 0.34 -8.80
N LEU A 22 22.02 -0.62 -8.73
CA LEU A 22 21.77 -1.93 -8.15
C LEU A 22 22.27 -1.98 -6.70
N GLN A 23 21.47 -2.55 -5.80
CA GLN A 23 21.83 -2.77 -4.41
C GLN A 23 21.40 -4.16 -3.95
N VAL A 24 22.32 -4.93 -3.36
CA VAL A 24 21.98 -6.19 -2.70
C VAL A 24 21.35 -5.91 -1.33
N ILE A 25 20.18 -6.48 -1.08
CA ILE A 25 19.43 -6.36 0.18
C ILE A 25 19.57 -7.65 0.98
N GLY A 26 19.99 -7.53 2.24
CA GLY A 26 20.17 -8.67 3.17
C GLY A 26 19.35 -8.58 4.46
N SER A 27 18.26 -7.81 4.46
CA SER A 27 17.41 -7.66 5.64
C SER A 27 16.47 -8.84 5.90
N ILE A 28 16.31 -9.76 4.94
CA ILE A 28 15.49 -10.97 5.09
C ILE A 28 16.38 -12.11 5.59
N GLN A 29 16.13 -12.56 6.82
CA GLN A 29 16.95 -13.61 7.47
C GLN A 29 16.33 -15.00 7.34
N SER A 30 15.02 -15.09 7.15
CA SER A 30 14.29 -16.36 7.08
C SER A 30 12.98 -16.18 6.31
N LEU A 31 12.54 -17.22 5.62
CA LEU A 31 11.22 -17.30 4.99
C LEU A 31 10.48 -18.54 5.50
N LEU A 32 9.18 -18.37 5.75
CA LEU A 32 8.25 -19.42 6.14
C LEU A 32 7.01 -19.32 5.24
N VAL A 33 6.47 -20.48 4.85
CA VAL A 33 5.28 -20.58 4.01
C VAL A 33 4.15 -21.19 4.86
N ALA A 34 3.17 -20.37 5.22
CA ALA A 34 2.11 -20.75 6.14
C ALA A 34 1.34 -22.03 5.75
N PRO A 35 0.97 -22.25 4.47
CA PRO A 35 0.36 -23.52 4.06
C PRO A 35 1.24 -24.76 4.21
N GLU A 36 2.57 -24.61 4.22
CA GLU A 36 3.51 -25.74 4.36
C GLU A 36 3.75 -26.07 5.84
N ASP A 37 3.92 -25.04 6.68
CA ASP A 37 4.13 -25.20 8.12
C ASP A 37 3.52 -24.02 8.91
N PRO A 38 2.22 -24.08 9.23
CA PRO A 38 1.58 -23.04 10.04
C PRO A 38 2.14 -23.01 11.47
N GLY A 39 2.65 -24.14 11.96
CA GLY A 39 3.27 -24.26 13.28
C GLY A 39 4.55 -23.43 13.38
N ALA A 40 5.42 -23.49 12.37
CA ALA A 40 6.63 -22.68 12.29
C ALA A 40 6.34 -21.18 12.27
N VAL A 41 5.31 -20.75 11.52
CA VAL A 41 4.88 -19.34 11.49
C VAL A 41 4.40 -18.89 12.86
N LEU A 42 3.57 -19.68 13.54
CA LEU A 42 3.11 -19.37 14.90
C LEU A 42 4.27 -19.34 15.89
N ALA A 43 5.21 -20.29 15.80
CA ALA A 43 6.40 -20.31 16.64
C ALA A 43 7.21 -19.01 16.49
N ALA A 44 7.44 -18.56 15.24
CA ALA A 44 8.11 -17.30 14.96
C ALA A 44 7.36 -16.10 15.55
N LEU A 45 6.03 -15.99 15.35
CA LEU A 45 5.23 -14.89 15.88
C LEU A 45 5.18 -14.86 17.42
N THR A 46 5.32 -16.02 18.07
CA THR A 46 5.36 -16.12 19.53
C THR A 46 6.73 -15.92 20.15
N ASP A 47 7.81 -15.85 19.35
CA ASP A 47 9.15 -15.59 19.85
C ASP A 47 9.21 -14.19 20.52
N PRO A 48 9.66 -14.08 21.78
CA PRO A 48 9.75 -12.80 22.49
C PRO A 48 10.61 -11.73 21.79
N ARG A 49 11.54 -12.15 20.91
CA ARG A 49 12.37 -11.25 20.10
C ARG A 49 11.57 -10.54 19.00
N ILE A 50 10.44 -11.10 18.57
CA ILE A 50 9.53 -10.46 17.63
C ILE A 50 8.73 -9.40 18.38
N ARG A 51 8.98 -8.15 17.99
CA ARG A 51 8.40 -6.94 18.58
C ARG A 51 7.45 -6.21 17.64
N ILE A 52 7.57 -6.47 16.34
CA ILE A 52 6.77 -5.85 15.27
C ILE A 52 6.43 -6.93 14.25
N VAL A 53 5.17 -6.97 13.83
CA VAL A 53 4.68 -7.77 12.70
C VAL A 53 4.15 -6.81 11.64
N THR A 54 4.77 -6.79 10.46
CA THR A 54 4.38 -5.91 9.35
C THR A 54 3.52 -6.65 8.33
N LEU A 55 2.57 -5.97 7.68
CA LEU A 55 1.69 -6.58 6.68
C LEU A 55 1.73 -5.82 5.34
N THR A 56 1.88 -6.57 4.25
CA THR A 56 1.69 -6.15 2.84
C THR A 56 0.93 -7.26 2.11
N ILE A 57 -0.31 -7.49 2.52
CA ILE A 57 -1.15 -8.64 2.13
C ILE A 57 -2.20 -8.28 1.06
N THR A 58 -2.22 -7.03 0.59
CA THR A 58 -3.23 -6.43 -0.30
C THR A 58 -4.58 -6.20 0.38
N GLU A 59 -5.36 -5.25 -0.16
CA GLU A 59 -6.63 -4.80 0.42
C GLU A 59 -7.69 -5.92 0.54
N LYS A 60 -7.60 -6.94 -0.32
CA LYS A 60 -8.56 -8.06 -0.36
C LYS A 60 -8.36 -9.04 0.79
N ALA A 61 -7.13 -9.20 1.27
CA ALA A 61 -6.80 -10.16 2.32
C ALA A 61 -7.25 -9.72 3.73
N TYR A 62 -7.78 -8.51 3.86
CA TYR A 62 -8.45 -8.03 5.08
C TYR A 62 -9.88 -8.55 5.24
N LEU A 63 -10.40 -9.31 4.26
CA LEU A 63 -11.67 -10.06 4.33
C LEU A 63 -12.83 -9.23 4.92
N ARG A 64 -13.11 -8.10 4.27
CA ARG A 64 -14.13 -7.16 4.70
C ARG A 64 -15.45 -7.36 3.97
N ALA A 65 -16.55 -7.26 4.71
CA ALA A 65 -17.88 -7.12 4.16
C ALA A 65 -18.07 -5.75 3.48
N ALA A 66 -19.16 -5.57 2.76
CA ALA A 66 -19.44 -4.35 2.00
C ALA A 66 -19.58 -3.08 2.89
N ASP A 67 -19.97 -3.26 4.15
CA ASP A 67 -20.03 -2.19 5.15
C ASP A 67 -18.69 -1.90 5.84
N GLY A 68 -17.63 -2.63 5.47
CA GLY A 68 -16.29 -2.51 6.01
C GLY A 68 -16.03 -3.34 7.27
N THR A 69 -17.04 -4.03 7.83
CA THR A 69 -16.86 -4.98 8.93
C THR A 69 -16.11 -6.24 8.48
N LEU A 70 -15.66 -7.06 9.42
CA LEU A 70 -15.12 -8.38 9.13
C LEU A 70 -16.20 -9.23 8.45
N ASP A 71 -15.88 -9.83 7.31
CA ASP A 71 -16.74 -10.83 6.68
C ASP A 71 -16.67 -12.15 7.46
N SER A 72 -17.47 -12.24 8.53
CA SER A 72 -17.53 -13.42 9.39
C SER A 72 -18.06 -14.67 8.68
N ALA A 73 -18.69 -14.51 7.51
CA ALA A 73 -19.19 -15.61 6.70
C ALA A 73 -18.14 -16.13 5.70
N HIS A 74 -17.01 -15.43 5.53
CA HIS A 74 -15.96 -15.86 4.62
C HIS A 74 -15.42 -17.25 5.02
N PRO A 75 -15.29 -18.22 4.09
CA PRO A 75 -14.91 -19.59 4.41
C PRO A 75 -13.60 -19.71 5.21
N ASP A 76 -12.61 -18.87 4.92
CA ASP A 76 -11.34 -18.87 5.65
C ASP A 76 -11.45 -18.25 7.06
N ILE A 77 -12.35 -17.29 7.28
CA ILE A 77 -12.62 -16.77 8.63
C ILE A 77 -13.31 -17.84 9.47
N VAL A 78 -14.31 -18.52 8.89
CA VAL A 78 -15.00 -19.65 9.54
C VAL A 78 -14.01 -20.77 9.86
N HIS A 79 -13.10 -21.10 8.94
CA HIS A 79 -12.03 -22.08 9.16
C HIS A 79 -11.16 -21.68 10.36
N ASP A 80 -10.68 -20.43 10.40
CA ASP A 80 -9.75 -19.96 11.43
C ASP A 80 -10.40 -19.91 12.82
N LEU A 81 -11.69 -19.56 12.90
CA LEU A 81 -12.45 -19.58 14.15
C LEU A 81 -12.60 -21.01 14.70
N ALA A 82 -12.79 -22.00 13.82
CA ALA A 82 -12.91 -23.40 14.22
C ALA A 82 -11.55 -24.09 14.47
N ASN A 83 -10.46 -23.61 13.86
CA ASN A 83 -9.16 -24.29 13.82
C ASN A 83 -8.00 -23.36 14.19
N SER A 84 -8.03 -22.77 15.38
CA SER A 84 -7.04 -21.81 15.85
C SER A 84 -5.58 -22.29 15.82
N GLY A 85 -5.34 -23.60 15.93
CA GLY A 85 -4.00 -24.19 15.84
C GLY A 85 -3.43 -24.32 14.42
N SER A 86 -4.25 -24.11 13.38
CA SER A 86 -3.86 -24.17 11.97
C SER A 86 -4.63 -23.12 11.15
N PRO A 87 -4.37 -21.82 11.42
CA PRO A 87 -5.03 -20.73 10.73
C PRO A 87 -4.53 -20.61 9.28
N LYS A 88 -5.35 -20.00 8.45
CA LYS A 88 -5.09 -19.69 7.03
C LYS A 88 -4.95 -18.20 6.78
N THR A 89 -5.64 -17.37 7.56
CA THR A 89 -5.69 -15.93 7.34
C THR A 89 -4.73 -15.17 8.25
N ALA A 90 -4.38 -13.95 7.86
CA ALA A 90 -3.62 -13.04 8.72
C ALA A 90 -4.31 -12.82 10.07
N HIS A 91 -5.66 -12.74 10.10
CA HIS A 91 -6.43 -12.59 11.33
C HIS A 91 -6.21 -13.79 12.27
N GLY A 92 -6.32 -15.02 11.75
CA GLY A 92 -6.11 -16.24 12.52
C GLY A 92 -4.69 -16.33 13.09
N PHE A 93 -3.66 -16.07 12.27
CA PHE A 93 -2.27 -16.08 12.72
C PHE A 93 -1.99 -15.02 13.79
N LEU A 94 -2.44 -13.78 13.58
CA LEU A 94 -2.24 -12.68 14.53
C LEU A 94 -2.96 -12.96 15.85
N ALA A 95 -4.25 -13.33 15.81
CA ALA A 95 -5.04 -13.59 17.00
C ALA A 95 -4.50 -14.79 17.80
N GLU A 96 -4.11 -15.87 17.12
CA GLU A 96 -3.51 -17.04 17.78
C GLU A 96 -2.16 -16.70 18.42
N ALA A 97 -1.28 -15.98 17.71
CA ALA A 97 0.00 -15.59 18.27
C ALA A 97 -0.16 -14.67 19.49
N LEU A 98 -1.07 -13.70 19.44
CA LEU A 98 -1.36 -12.79 20.56
C LEU A 98 -1.95 -13.56 21.76
N ALA A 99 -2.85 -14.51 21.52
CA ALA A 99 -3.39 -15.37 22.58
C ALA A 99 -2.29 -16.19 23.26
N ARG A 100 -1.40 -16.84 22.48
CA ARG A 100 -0.27 -17.62 23.01
C ARG A 100 0.70 -16.75 23.81
N ARG A 101 1.03 -15.56 23.31
CA ARG A 101 1.91 -14.61 24.00
C ARG A 101 1.30 -14.17 25.33
N SER A 102 0.02 -13.81 25.34
CA SER A 102 -0.71 -13.43 26.55
C SER A 102 -0.68 -14.53 27.61
N ILE A 103 -1.01 -15.78 27.25
CA ILE A 103 -0.95 -16.94 28.14
C ILE A 103 0.47 -17.17 28.69
N ALA A 104 1.49 -16.97 27.86
CA ALA A 104 2.89 -17.13 28.24
C ALA A 104 3.49 -15.92 28.98
N GLY A 105 2.71 -14.85 29.24
CA GLY A 105 3.21 -13.62 29.84
C GLY A 105 4.22 -12.85 28.97
N THR A 106 4.25 -13.12 27.68
CA THR A 106 5.10 -12.42 26.72
C THR A 106 4.38 -11.15 26.24
N PRO A 107 5.01 -9.97 26.28
CA PRO A 107 4.40 -8.73 25.80
C PRO A 107 3.92 -8.83 24.35
N PRO A 108 2.82 -8.17 23.96
CA PRO A 108 2.36 -8.18 22.57
C PRO A 108 3.38 -7.49 21.65
N PHE A 109 3.42 -7.92 20.40
CA PHE A 109 4.10 -7.16 19.34
C PHE A 109 3.21 -6.03 18.83
N THR A 110 3.81 -5.00 18.23
CA THR A 110 3.08 -4.03 17.41
C THR A 110 2.70 -4.66 16.08
N VAL A 111 1.48 -4.41 15.61
CA VAL A 111 1.04 -4.81 14.26
C VAL A 111 1.05 -3.58 13.36
N LEU A 112 1.98 -3.53 12.41
CA LEU A 112 2.17 -2.38 11.51
C LEU A 112 1.66 -2.72 10.11
N CYS A 113 0.55 -2.11 9.72
CA CYS A 113 0.04 -2.26 8.36
C CYS A 113 0.83 -1.37 7.39
N CYS A 114 1.29 -1.96 6.29
CA CYS A 114 2.00 -1.28 5.19
C CYS A 114 1.26 -1.43 3.85
N ASP A 115 -0.02 -1.80 3.87
CA ASP A 115 -0.89 -1.79 2.69
C ASP A 115 -1.51 -0.40 2.46
N ASN A 116 -1.89 -0.12 1.20
CA ASN A 116 -2.49 1.14 0.78
C ASN A 116 -3.99 1.22 1.12
N LEU A 117 -4.29 1.08 2.40
CA LEU A 117 -5.64 1.15 2.97
C LEU A 117 -5.82 2.46 3.75
N PRO A 118 -6.97 3.15 3.68
CA PRO A 118 -7.21 4.33 4.51
C PRO A 118 -7.15 3.99 6.00
N ALA A 119 -6.45 4.78 6.81
CA ALA A 119 -6.27 4.54 8.23
C ALA A 119 -5.93 3.07 8.52
N ASN A 120 -4.91 2.56 7.82
CA ASN A 120 -4.67 1.12 7.70
C ASN A 120 -4.46 0.39 9.04
N GLY A 121 -3.80 1.05 10.01
CA GLY A 121 -3.63 0.56 11.36
C GLY A 121 -4.96 0.45 12.10
N ALA A 122 -5.73 1.53 12.14
CA ALA A 122 -7.06 1.56 12.78
C ALA A 122 -8.04 0.56 12.14
N THR A 123 -8.01 0.41 10.82
CA THR A 123 -8.85 -0.56 10.11
C THR A 123 -8.49 -1.99 10.50
N LEU A 124 -7.20 -2.35 10.49
CA LEU A 124 -6.76 -3.68 10.90
C LEU A 124 -7.03 -3.94 12.39
N HIS A 125 -6.85 -2.94 13.27
CA HIS A 125 -7.16 -3.06 14.69
C HIS A 125 -8.61 -3.45 14.90
N ARG A 126 -9.55 -2.72 14.27
CA ARG A 126 -10.98 -2.99 14.36
C ARG A 126 -11.33 -4.40 13.87
N LEU A 127 -10.82 -4.80 12.69
CA LEU A 127 -11.08 -6.13 12.13
C LEU A 127 -10.53 -7.25 13.02
N LEU A 128 -9.35 -7.06 13.62
CA LEU A 128 -8.78 -8.05 14.52
C LEU A 128 -9.54 -8.11 15.85
N ILE A 129 -10.05 -6.98 16.36
CA ILE A 129 -10.95 -6.98 17.53
C ILE A 129 -12.23 -7.76 17.22
N GLU A 130 -12.86 -7.53 16.06
CA GLU A 130 -14.06 -8.26 15.63
C GLU A 130 -13.79 -9.76 15.53
N PHE A 131 -12.69 -10.16 14.88
CA PHE A 131 -12.27 -11.56 14.78
C PHE A 131 -12.00 -12.17 16.17
N ALA A 132 -11.24 -11.47 17.01
CA ALA A 132 -10.88 -11.93 18.34
C ALA A 132 -12.11 -12.14 19.23
N LYS A 133 -13.09 -11.22 19.19
CA LYS A 133 -14.35 -11.33 19.94
C LYS A 133 -15.19 -12.53 19.53
N LEU A 134 -15.20 -12.89 18.24
CA LEU A 134 -15.90 -14.09 17.77
C LEU A 134 -15.26 -15.38 18.30
N ARG A 135 -13.96 -15.35 18.60
CA ARG A 135 -13.22 -16.46 19.17
C ARG A 135 -13.35 -16.52 20.70
N ASP A 136 -13.10 -15.39 21.37
CA ASP A 136 -13.11 -15.26 22.81
C ASP A 136 -13.22 -13.78 23.22
N ALA A 137 -14.14 -13.47 24.13
CA ALA A 137 -14.42 -12.09 24.52
C ALA A 137 -13.23 -11.42 25.25
N ASP A 138 -12.42 -12.20 25.97
CA ASP A 138 -11.29 -11.69 26.73
C ASP A 138 -10.11 -11.39 25.80
N LEU A 139 -9.87 -12.26 24.80
CA LEU A 139 -8.94 -11.98 23.71
C LEU A 139 -9.35 -10.73 22.94
N GLY A 140 -10.64 -10.55 22.67
CA GLY A 140 -11.18 -9.34 22.05
C GLY A 140 -10.84 -8.05 22.81
N ARG A 141 -10.94 -8.08 24.15
CA ARG A 141 -10.54 -6.94 25.01
C ARG A 141 -9.02 -6.77 25.03
N TYR A 142 -8.27 -7.86 25.14
CA TYR A 142 -6.82 -7.82 25.12
C TYR A 142 -6.26 -7.17 23.84
N VAL A 143 -6.79 -7.55 22.66
CA VAL A 143 -6.40 -6.93 21.39
C VAL A 143 -6.79 -5.45 21.33
N ALA A 144 -7.96 -5.09 21.87
CA ALA A 144 -8.42 -3.70 21.89
C ALA A 144 -7.51 -2.79 22.74
N ASP A 145 -7.11 -3.26 23.91
CA ASP A 145 -6.53 -2.42 24.95
C ASP A 145 -4.99 -2.48 24.98
N GLU A 146 -4.39 -3.64 24.71
CA GLU A 146 -2.96 -3.89 24.95
C GLU A 146 -2.10 -3.88 23.67
N VAL A 147 -2.70 -4.04 22.49
CA VAL A 147 -1.96 -4.23 21.24
C VAL A 147 -1.91 -2.93 20.43
N ALA A 148 -0.73 -2.58 19.94
CA ALA A 148 -0.52 -1.37 19.15
C ALA A 148 -0.71 -1.62 17.65
N PHE A 149 -1.50 -0.76 16.99
CA PHE A 149 -1.75 -0.75 15.55
C PHE A 149 -1.52 0.65 14.96
N PRO A 150 -0.27 1.14 14.93
CA PRO A 150 0.04 2.41 14.28
C PRO A 150 -0.35 2.34 12.79
N SER A 151 -0.97 3.41 12.31
CA SER A 151 -1.21 3.59 10.88
C SER A 151 0.06 4.06 10.17
N SER A 152 0.15 3.78 8.87
CA SER A 152 1.27 4.21 8.04
C SER A 152 0.84 4.59 6.63
N MET A 153 1.55 5.55 6.05
CA MET A 153 1.47 5.88 4.64
C MET A 153 2.76 5.40 3.97
N VAL A 154 2.64 4.45 3.05
CA VAL A 154 3.76 3.94 2.24
C VAL A 154 3.67 4.48 0.82
N ASP A 155 4.78 4.89 0.22
CA ASP A 155 4.80 5.31 -1.19
C ASP A 155 6.14 4.98 -1.85
N ARG A 156 6.08 4.07 -2.82
CA ARG A 156 7.15 3.74 -3.74
C ARG A 156 6.56 2.93 -4.90
N ILE A 157 6.79 3.35 -6.13
CA ILE A 157 6.38 2.57 -7.31
C ILE A 157 7.33 1.38 -7.47
N VAL A 158 6.74 0.19 -7.50
CA VAL A 158 7.42 -1.10 -7.68
C VAL A 158 6.63 -1.92 -8.70
N PRO A 159 7.01 -1.91 -10.00
CA PRO A 159 6.39 -2.76 -11.01
C PRO A 159 6.61 -4.25 -10.69
N ALA A 160 5.74 -5.11 -11.22
CA ALA A 160 5.93 -6.55 -11.13
C ALA A 160 7.17 -6.98 -11.93
N THR A 161 8.00 -7.84 -11.34
CA THR A 161 9.20 -8.39 -11.99
C THR A 161 8.84 -9.25 -13.19
N THR A 162 9.47 -8.97 -14.34
CA THR A 162 9.30 -9.75 -15.57
C THR A 162 10.53 -10.62 -15.86
N ASP A 163 10.38 -11.61 -16.74
CA ASP A 163 11.50 -12.43 -17.23
C ASP A 163 12.60 -11.60 -17.90
N ALA A 164 12.20 -10.54 -18.61
CA ALA A 164 13.13 -9.60 -19.21
C ALA A 164 13.92 -8.81 -18.17
N ASP A 165 13.28 -8.43 -17.05
CA ASP A 165 13.99 -7.77 -15.94
C ASP A 165 15.01 -8.72 -15.31
N ARG A 166 14.65 -9.99 -15.08
CA ARG A 166 15.57 -10.98 -14.50
C ARG A 166 16.79 -11.20 -15.40
N ALA A 167 16.57 -11.42 -16.70
CA ALA A 167 17.66 -11.61 -17.65
C ALA A 167 18.60 -10.41 -17.71
N ARG A 168 18.04 -9.20 -17.78
CA ARG A 168 18.81 -7.96 -17.83
C ARG A 168 19.63 -7.72 -16.57
N ILE A 169 19.04 -7.92 -15.39
CA ILE A 169 19.77 -7.78 -14.12
C ILE A 169 20.89 -8.83 -14.02
N ALA A 170 20.63 -10.06 -14.50
CA ALA A 170 21.66 -11.09 -14.51
C ALA A 170 22.86 -10.71 -15.41
N ASP A 171 22.59 -10.16 -16.59
CA ASP A 171 23.62 -9.65 -17.50
C ASP A 171 24.41 -8.49 -16.88
N GLU A 172 23.74 -7.58 -16.19
CA GLU A 172 24.37 -6.40 -15.56
C GLU A 172 25.25 -6.77 -14.35
N LEU A 173 24.82 -7.75 -13.55
CA LEU A 173 25.58 -8.24 -12.40
C LEU A 173 26.68 -9.24 -12.78
N GLY A 174 26.55 -9.92 -13.92
CA GLY A 174 27.35 -11.10 -14.25
C GLY A 174 27.05 -12.30 -13.35
N LEU A 175 25.89 -12.30 -12.67
CA LEU A 175 25.42 -13.29 -11.71
C LEU A 175 23.91 -13.43 -11.86
N GLU A 176 23.36 -14.64 -11.71
CA GLU A 176 21.92 -14.84 -11.70
C GLU A 176 21.30 -14.36 -10.39
N ASP A 177 20.33 -13.45 -10.47
CA ASP A 177 19.36 -13.19 -9.40
C ASP A 177 18.01 -13.79 -9.80
N ALA A 178 17.55 -14.77 -9.03
CA ALA A 178 16.30 -15.47 -9.29
C ALA A 178 15.08 -14.55 -9.20
N TRP A 179 15.14 -13.46 -8.42
CA TRP A 179 14.00 -12.55 -8.25
C TRP A 179 14.40 -11.12 -7.82
N PRO A 180 15.02 -10.33 -8.72
CA PRO A 180 15.29 -8.92 -8.48
C PRO A 180 13.99 -8.09 -8.41
N VAL A 181 14.07 -6.94 -7.76
CA VAL A 181 12.96 -6.00 -7.56
C VAL A 181 13.31 -4.65 -8.17
N MET A 182 12.47 -4.17 -9.10
CA MET A 182 12.66 -2.88 -9.77
C MET A 182 11.80 -1.81 -9.12
N THR A 183 12.33 -0.59 -9.02
CA THR A 183 11.63 0.51 -8.36
C THR A 183 12.15 1.88 -8.78
N GLU A 184 11.36 2.93 -8.54
CA GLU A 184 11.86 4.31 -8.60
C GLU A 184 12.83 4.67 -7.45
N PRO A 185 13.64 5.75 -7.59
CA PRO A 185 14.43 6.28 -6.49
C PRO A 185 13.58 6.84 -5.35
N PHE A 186 12.43 7.44 -5.69
CA PHE A 186 11.52 7.98 -4.70
C PHE A 186 11.07 6.89 -3.71
N ARG A 187 11.07 7.23 -2.43
CA ARG A 187 10.51 6.41 -1.37
C ARG A 187 10.06 7.30 -0.22
N GLN A 188 8.86 7.06 0.27
CA GLN A 188 8.34 7.74 1.44
C GLN A 188 7.63 6.73 2.34
N TRP A 189 7.88 6.85 3.64
CA TRP A 189 7.18 6.09 4.65
C TRP A 189 6.93 6.99 5.84
N VAL A 190 5.65 7.22 6.13
CA VAL A 190 5.19 8.00 7.29
C VAL A 190 4.51 7.03 8.24
N ILE A 191 4.87 7.03 9.52
CA ILE A 191 4.36 6.07 10.50
C ILE A 191 3.97 6.80 11.78
N GLU A 192 2.82 6.44 12.35
CA GLU A 192 2.46 6.83 13.72
C GLU A 192 3.43 6.22 14.74
N ASP A 193 4.05 7.03 15.60
CA ASP A 193 5.09 6.57 16.52
C ASP A 193 4.53 5.87 17.78
N ARG A 194 3.88 4.72 17.59
CA ARG A 194 3.26 3.92 18.65
C ARG A 194 3.80 2.48 18.68
N PHE A 195 4.93 2.29 19.37
CA PHE A 195 5.62 1.00 19.47
C PHE A 195 6.00 0.67 20.93
N PRO A 196 5.10 0.08 21.73
CA PRO A 196 5.34 -0.19 23.16
C PRO A 196 6.57 -1.07 23.45
N ALA A 197 6.91 -2.00 22.54
CA ALA A 197 8.10 -2.85 22.64
C ALA A 197 9.35 -2.24 21.97
N GLY A 198 9.26 -0.99 21.50
CA GLY A 198 10.28 -0.31 20.71
C GLY A 198 10.28 -0.73 19.24
N ARG A 199 11.00 0.06 18.44
CA ARG A 199 11.16 -0.11 16.99
C ARG A 199 12.58 0.25 16.55
N PRO A 200 12.99 -0.10 15.32
CA PRO A 200 14.20 0.45 14.73
C PRO A 200 14.15 1.98 14.64
N ALA A 201 15.33 2.61 14.65
CA ALA A 201 15.50 4.05 14.46
C ALA A 201 15.37 4.43 12.97
N TRP A 202 14.23 4.09 12.37
CA TRP A 202 13.94 4.28 10.95
C TRP A 202 14.01 5.75 10.50
N GLU A 203 13.79 6.69 11.42
CA GLU A 203 13.91 8.13 11.18
C GLU A 203 15.31 8.54 10.72
N LYS A 204 16.35 7.79 11.14
CA LYS A 204 17.73 8.02 10.67
C LYS A 204 17.94 7.64 9.20
N PHE A 205 16.97 6.96 8.60
CA PHE A 205 17.05 6.42 7.24
C PHE A 205 15.90 6.92 6.35
N GLY A 206 15.26 8.04 6.73
CA GLY A 206 14.28 8.77 5.93
C GLY A 206 12.81 8.45 6.19
N VAL A 207 12.49 7.69 7.24
CA VAL A 207 11.09 7.47 7.65
C VAL A 207 10.61 8.65 8.50
N THR A 208 9.45 9.20 8.18
CA THR A 208 8.84 10.29 8.95
C THR A 208 8.00 9.70 10.06
N MET A 209 8.40 9.91 11.31
CA MET A 209 7.63 9.51 12.48
C MET A 209 6.71 10.65 12.90
N VAL A 210 5.42 10.37 13.05
CA VAL A 210 4.38 11.38 13.33
C VAL A 210 3.45 10.91 14.45
N GLU A 211 2.64 11.81 14.98
CA GLU A 211 1.54 11.45 15.88
C GLU A 211 0.30 11.00 15.13
N ASP A 212 0.05 11.56 13.94
CA ASP A 212 -1.12 11.29 13.11
C ASP A 212 -0.72 11.24 11.63
N VAL A 213 -0.99 10.11 10.98
CA VAL A 213 -0.64 9.91 9.56
C VAL A 213 -1.70 10.44 8.61
N ARG A 214 -2.94 10.68 9.07
CA ARG A 214 -4.09 11.01 8.22
C ARG A 214 -3.83 12.16 7.26
N PRO A 215 -3.18 13.28 7.64
CA PRO A 215 -2.91 14.37 6.69
C PRO A 215 -1.99 13.95 5.54
N PHE A 216 -1.01 13.07 5.79
CA PHE A 216 -0.09 12.56 4.78
C PHE A 216 -0.78 11.54 3.87
N GLU A 217 -1.65 10.68 4.41
CA GLU A 217 -2.52 9.80 3.63
C GLU A 217 -3.43 10.60 2.70
N ASP A 218 -4.10 11.64 3.22
CA ASP A 218 -4.95 12.53 2.43
C ASP A 218 -4.18 13.21 1.30
N MET A 219 -2.99 13.73 1.59
CA MET A 219 -2.11 14.36 0.59
C MET A 219 -1.76 13.37 -0.53
N LYS A 220 -1.29 12.17 -0.19
CA LYS A 220 -0.97 11.14 -1.18
C LYS A 220 -2.22 10.70 -1.97
N LEU A 221 -3.34 10.45 -1.29
CA LEU A 221 -4.57 9.98 -1.93
C LEU A 221 -5.11 10.98 -2.95
N ARG A 222 -5.07 12.28 -2.64
CA ARG A 222 -5.65 13.33 -3.49
C ARG A 222 -4.66 13.83 -4.54
N LEU A 223 -3.39 14.03 -4.19
CA LEU A 223 -2.41 14.62 -5.10
C LEU A 223 -1.71 13.57 -5.98
N LEU A 224 -1.22 12.47 -5.41
CA LEU A 224 -0.61 11.40 -6.21
C LEU A 224 -1.69 10.54 -6.86
N ASN A 225 -2.49 9.88 -6.04
CA ASN A 225 -3.42 8.85 -6.52
C ASN A 225 -4.58 9.45 -7.34
N GLY A 226 -5.05 10.64 -6.98
CA GLY A 226 -6.02 11.41 -7.77
C GLY A 226 -5.49 11.79 -9.15
N ALA A 227 -4.29 12.38 -9.22
CA ALA A 227 -3.65 12.72 -10.49
C ALA A 227 -3.36 11.46 -11.33
N HIS A 228 -2.85 10.39 -10.73
CA HIS A 228 -2.61 9.12 -11.44
C HIS A 228 -3.88 8.57 -12.10
N SER A 229 -5.03 8.63 -11.42
CA SER A 229 -6.31 8.24 -12.02
C SER A 229 -6.67 9.11 -13.21
N GLY A 230 -6.56 10.44 -13.08
CA GLY A 230 -6.81 11.38 -14.18
C GLY A 230 -5.90 11.12 -15.39
N ILE A 231 -4.59 11.01 -15.16
CA ILE A 231 -3.59 10.68 -16.19
C ILE A 231 -3.92 9.35 -16.86
N ALA A 232 -4.31 8.33 -16.09
CA ALA A 232 -4.61 7.02 -16.64
C ALA A 232 -5.84 7.03 -17.55
N TYR A 233 -6.95 7.66 -17.13
CA TYR A 233 -8.16 7.71 -17.96
C TYR A 233 -7.98 8.57 -19.20
N LEU A 234 -7.40 9.77 -19.05
CA LEU A 234 -7.13 10.66 -20.19
C LEU A 234 -6.07 10.06 -21.13
N GLY A 235 -5.05 9.42 -20.58
CA GLY A 235 -4.03 8.71 -21.34
C GLY A 235 -4.62 7.57 -22.17
N LEU A 236 -5.50 6.75 -21.59
CA LEU A 236 -6.21 5.69 -22.33
C LEU A 236 -7.04 6.27 -23.48
N LEU A 237 -7.81 7.33 -23.23
CA LEU A 237 -8.65 7.97 -24.24
C LEU A 237 -7.82 8.67 -25.33
N GLY A 238 -6.61 9.15 -24.97
CA GLY A 238 -5.66 9.79 -25.88
C GLY A 238 -4.69 8.84 -26.59
N GLY A 239 -4.77 7.53 -26.34
CA GLY A 239 -3.88 6.53 -26.96
C GLY A 239 -2.49 6.42 -26.33
N HIS A 240 -2.27 6.99 -25.14
CA HIS A 240 -1.02 6.93 -24.40
C HIS A 240 -0.94 5.67 -23.51
N ALA A 241 -0.06 4.74 -23.88
CA ALA A 241 0.06 3.45 -23.20
C ALA A 241 0.65 3.53 -21.78
N THR A 242 1.46 4.54 -21.49
CA THR A 242 2.22 4.67 -20.24
C THR A 242 2.07 6.07 -19.64
N VAL A 243 2.24 6.16 -18.32
CA VAL A 243 2.10 7.41 -17.55
C VAL A 243 3.04 8.50 -18.05
N ASP A 244 4.30 8.18 -18.34
CA ASP A 244 5.29 9.13 -18.86
C ASP A 244 4.85 9.76 -20.19
N ARG A 245 4.31 8.96 -21.10
CA ARG A 245 3.80 9.45 -22.39
C ARG A 245 2.55 10.31 -22.22
N ALA A 246 1.62 9.86 -21.36
CA ALA A 246 0.42 10.63 -21.07
C ALA A 246 0.75 11.95 -20.37
N PHE A 247 1.69 11.95 -19.43
CA PHE A 247 2.07 13.14 -18.67
C PHE A 247 2.92 14.12 -19.51
N ALA A 248 3.63 13.64 -20.53
CA ALA A 248 4.32 14.48 -21.51
C ALA A 248 3.37 15.22 -22.47
N ASP A 249 2.10 14.81 -22.58
CA ASP A 249 1.09 15.52 -23.34
C ASP A 249 0.77 16.88 -22.67
N PRO A 250 0.98 18.03 -23.35
CA PRO A 250 0.77 19.34 -22.74
C PRO A 250 -0.66 19.56 -22.19
N ALA A 251 -1.67 18.96 -22.81
CA ALA A 251 -3.05 19.09 -22.35
C ALA A 251 -3.29 18.32 -21.04
N ILE A 252 -2.71 17.11 -20.93
CA ILE A 252 -2.80 16.31 -19.70
C ILE A 252 -1.96 16.93 -18.60
N ARG A 253 -0.76 17.45 -18.91
CA ARG A 253 0.07 18.16 -17.92
C ARG A 253 -0.68 19.36 -17.34
N GLN A 254 -1.22 20.22 -18.20
CA GLN A 254 -1.98 21.39 -17.78
C GLN A 254 -3.23 20.99 -16.97
N PHE A 255 -3.88 19.89 -17.35
CA PHE A 255 -5.00 19.33 -16.59
C PHE A 255 -4.58 18.91 -15.17
N VAL A 256 -3.45 18.21 -15.01
CA VAL A 256 -2.94 17.77 -13.70
C VAL A 256 -2.60 18.96 -12.80
N ASP A 257 -1.93 19.99 -13.35
CA ASP A 257 -1.61 21.20 -12.59
C ASP A 257 -2.89 21.87 -12.04
N ARG A 258 -3.97 21.92 -12.84
CA ARG A 258 -5.27 22.46 -12.40
C ARG A 258 -6.01 21.53 -11.44
N LEU A 259 -5.90 20.21 -11.61
CA LEU A 259 -6.44 19.23 -10.67
C LEU A 259 -5.79 19.38 -9.28
N TRP A 260 -4.46 19.54 -9.23
CA TRP A 260 -3.76 19.82 -7.97
C TRP A 260 -4.22 21.14 -7.34
N ALA A 261 -4.38 22.19 -8.13
CA ALA A 261 -4.90 23.47 -7.62
C ALA A 261 -6.32 23.34 -7.02
N GLU A 262 -7.14 22.41 -7.52
CA GLU A 262 -8.45 22.13 -6.92
C GLU A 262 -8.37 21.27 -5.65
N ALA A 263 -7.44 20.31 -5.61
CA ALA A 263 -7.31 19.34 -4.54
C ALA A 263 -6.56 19.88 -3.31
N ILE A 264 -5.51 20.69 -3.50
CA ILE A 264 -4.66 21.21 -2.40
C ILE A 264 -5.48 21.93 -1.30
N PRO A 265 -6.43 22.83 -1.62
CA PRO A 265 -7.22 23.53 -0.60
C PRO A 265 -8.12 22.61 0.24
N THR A 266 -8.32 21.36 -0.18
CA THR A 266 -9.14 20.38 0.54
C THR A 266 -8.34 19.62 1.61
N LEU A 267 -7.00 19.75 1.62
CA LEU A 267 -6.11 19.09 2.57
C LEU A 267 -6.11 19.81 3.94
N PRO A 268 -5.84 19.10 5.04
CA PRO A 268 -5.66 19.72 6.34
C PRO A 268 -4.53 20.76 6.32
N GLN A 269 -4.85 22.03 6.59
CA GLN A 269 -3.87 23.13 6.49
C GLN A 269 -2.90 23.18 7.67
N ASP A 270 -3.32 22.73 8.86
CA ASP A 270 -2.52 22.82 10.09
C ASP A 270 -1.49 21.68 10.25
N ALA A 271 -1.41 20.77 9.27
CA ALA A 271 -0.57 19.57 9.34
C ALA A 271 0.86 19.77 8.81
N GLY A 272 1.26 21.00 8.45
CA GLY A 272 2.61 21.30 7.98
C GLY A 272 3.00 20.62 6.66
N LEU A 273 2.01 20.32 5.81
CA LEU A 273 2.22 19.64 4.53
C LEU A 273 2.87 20.57 3.49
N ASP A 274 4.05 20.19 2.97
CA ASP A 274 4.67 20.88 1.84
C ASP A 274 4.12 20.37 0.50
N THR A 275 2.93 20.83 0.15
CA THR A 275 2.24 20.43 -1.09
C THR A 275 2.92 20.91 -2.37
N SER A 276 3.72 21.98 -2.28
CA SER A 276 4.45 22.51 -3.44
C SER A 276 5.65 21.64 -3.78
N ALA A 277 6.48 21.29 -2.78
CA ALA A 277 7.57 20.35 -2.99
C ALA A 277 7.03 18.98 -3.42
N TYR A 278 5.94 18.52 -2.80
CA TYR A 278 5.33 17.23 -3.13
C TYR A 278 4.83 17.17 -4.58
N THR A 279 4.11 18.17 -5.08
CA THR A 279 3.62 18.15 -6.47
C THR A 279 4.74 18.30 -7.51
N ALA A 280 5.82 19.04 -7.19
CA ALA A 280 7.01 19.09 -8.03
C ALA A 280 7.67 17.71 -8.16
N GLU A 281 7.84 17.01 -7.04
CA GLU A 281 8.38 15.65 -7.00
C GLU A 281 7.47 14.64 -7.72
N LEU A 282 6.14 14.77 -7.59
CA LEU A 282 5.19 13.95 -8.36
C LEU A 282 5.32 14.20 -9.87
N ALA A 283 5.55 15.43 -10.31
CA ALA A 283 5.74 15.73 -11.71
C ALA A 283 7.01 15.06 -12.27
N ASP A 284 8.10 15.05 -11.51
CA ASP A 284 9.33 14.35 -11.88
C ASP A 284 9.09 12.83 -11.95
N ARG A 285 8.38 12.28 -10.96
CA ARG A 285 8.02 10.85 -10.90
C ARG A 285 7.13 10.41 -12.07
N PHE A 286 6.10 11.19 -12.41
CA PHE A 286 5.24 10.90 -13.56
C PHE A 286 5.99 11.04 -14.89
N SER A 287 7.08 11.79 -14.93
CA SER A 287 7.95 11.94 -16.11
C SER A 287 9.03 10.84 -16.22
N ASN A 288 9.08 9.89 -15.28
CA ASN A 288 10.08 8.83 -15.28
C ASN A 288 9.82 7.79 -16.38
N THR A 289 10.61 7.88 -17.46
CA THR A 289 10.50 6.99 -18.63
C THR A 289 11.01 5.57 -18.38
N ALA A 290 11.77 5.34 -17.30
CA ALA A 290 12.42 4.05 -17.03
C ALA A 290 11.47 2.97 -16.48
N LEU A 291 10.32 3.36 -15.93
CA LEU A 291 9.36 2.43 -15.31
C LEU A 291 8.26 1.93 -16.25
N ALA A 292 7.98 2.65 -17.35
CA ALA A 292 6.93 2.32 -18.33
C ALA A 292 5.57 1.91 -17.69
N HIS A 293 5.15 2.61 -16.63
CA HIS A 293 3.95 2.28 -15.86
C HIS A 293 2.68 2.42 -16.73
N ARG A 294 1.96 1.31 -16.94
CA ARG A 294 0.86 1.25 -17.93
C ARG A 294 -0.39 1.98 -17.45
N THR A 295 -0.94 2.87 -18.29
CA THR A 295 -2.22 3.57 -18.00
C THR A 295 -3.38 2.60 -17.80
N ALA A 296 -3.41 1.51 -18.60
CA ALA A 296 -4.41 0.46 -18.48
C ALA A 296 -4.45 -0.21 -17.09
N GLN A 297 -3.27 -0.45 -16.50
CA GLN A 297 -3.14 -1.06 -15.18
C GLN A 297 -3.68 -0.13 -14.09
N ILE A 298 -3.36 1.16 -14.17
CA ILE A 298 -3.79 2.17 -13.19
C ILE A 298 -5.31 2.39 -13.26
N ALA A 299 -5.88 2.37 -14.47
CA ALA A 299 -7.30 2.59 -14.72
C ALA A 299 -8.23 1.46 -14.25
N ASN A 300 -7.70 0.29 -13.86
CA ASN A 300 -8.51 -0.78 -13.28
C ASN A 300 -9.06 -0.40 -11.90
N ASP A 301 -10.14 -1.07 -11.47
CA ASP A 301 -10.81 -0.85 -10.17
C ASP A 301 -11.18 0.61 -9.88
N GLY A 302 -11.50 1.38 -10.94
CA GLY A 302 -11.83 2.80 -10.82
C GLY A 302 -12.98 3.08 -9.86
N SER A 303 -14.00 2.21 -9.82
CA SER A 303 -15.14 2.32 -8.89
C SER A 303 -14.73 2.25 -7.42
N GLN A 304 -13.66 1.52 -7.10
CA GLN A 304 -13.11 1.39 -5.75
C GLN A 304 -12.10 2.49 -5.41
N LYS A 305 -11.56 3.18 -6.44
CA LYS A 305 -10.51 4.20 -6.31
C LYS A 305 -11.04 5.62 -6.27
N LEU A 306 -12.06 5.93 -7.07
CA LEU A 306 -12.58 7.29 -7.24
C LEU A 306 -13.17 7.93 -5.97
N PRO A 307 -13.89 7.21 -5.08
CA PRO A 307 -14.49 7.82 -3.90
C PRO A 307 -13.49 8.62 -3.04
N GLN A 308 -12.37 8.00 -2.70
CA GLN A 308 -11.32 8.56 -1.84
C GLN A 308 -10.30 9.43 -2.60
N ARG A 309 -10.12 9.21 -3.90
CA ARG A 309 -9.14 9.96 -4.71
C ARG A 309 -9.69 11.26 -5.28
N ILE A 310 -10.99 11.32 -5.57
CA ILE A 310 -11.62 12.41 -6.34
C ILE A 310 -12.90 12.91 -5.68
N VAL A 311 -13.85 12.01 -5.39
CA VAL A 311 -15.20 12.42 -4.95
C VAL A 311 -15.15 13.15 -3.60
N ALA A 312 -14.34 12.68 -2.65
CA ALA A 312 -14.16 13.36 -1.36
C ALA A 312 -13.70 14.81 -1.51
N SER A 313 -12.72 15.07 -2.39
CA SER A 313 -12.24 16.43 -2.67
C SER A 313 -13.30 17.27 -3.40
N ALA A 314 -14.06 16.66 -4.32
CA ALA A 314 -15.13 17.35 -5.04
C ALA A 314 -16.25 17.80 -4.10
N LEU A 315 -16.67 16.94 -3.18
CA LEU A 315 -17.69 17.26 -2.16
C LEU A 315 -17.21 18.38 -1.24
N ALA A 316 -15.98 18.30 -0.73
CA ALA A 316 -15.41 19.36 0.13
C ALA A 316 -15.39 20.74 -0.56
N ARG A 317 -15.13 20.78 -1.88
CA ARG A 317 -15.20 22.02 -2.66
C ARG A 317 -16.62 22.54 -2.79
N LEU A 318 -17.57 21.66 -3.11
CA LEU A 318 -18.99 22.04 -3.23
C LEU A 318 -19.55 22.58 -1.91
N GLU A 319 -19.18 21.98 -0.78
CA GLU A 319 -19.52 22.47 0.57
C GLU A 319 -18.94 23.86 0.84
N ALA A 320 -17.74 24.14 0.31
CA ALA A 320 -17.11 25.46 0.35
C ALA A 320 -17.66 26.45 -0.70
N GLY A 321 -18.68 26.08 -1.50
CA GLY A 321 -19.25 26.92 -2.55
C GLY A 321 -18.37 27.07 -3.79
N LEU A 322 -17.38 26.20 -3.98
CA LEU A 322 -16.45 26.19 -5.10
C LEU A 322 -16.79 25.09 -6.11
N LEU A 323 -16.63 25.36 -7.41
CA LEU A 323 -16.84 24.36 -8.46
C LEU A 323 -15.67 23.36 -8.50
N PRO A 324 -15.94 22.04 -8.58
CA PRO A 324 -14.91 21.00 -8.73
C PRO A 324 -14.73 20.61 -10.21
N GLU A 325 -14.33 21.54 -11.08
CA GLU A 325 -14.32 21.33 -12.54
C GLU A 325 -13.38 20.19 -12.97
N HIS A 326 -12.13 20.20 -12.50
CA HIS A 326 -11.10 19.24 -12.88
C HIS A 326 -11.30 17.90 -12.17
N LEU A 327 -11.75 17.94 -10.92
CA LEU A 327 -12.19 16.73 -10.21
C LEU A 327 -13.36 16.06 -10.92
N SER A 328 -14.35 16.83 -11.41
CA SER A 328 -15.48 16.30 -12.19
C SER A 328 -15.04 15.74 -13.53
N LEU A 329 -14.04 16.36 -14.18
CA LEU A 329 -13.46 15.86 -15.42
C LEU A 329 -12.79 14.48 -15.23
N VAL A 330 -12.16 14.19 -14.08
CA VAL A 330 -11.64 12.84 -13.81
C VAL A 330 -12.77 11.80 -13.83
N VAL A 331 -13.91 12.12 -13.21
CA VAL A 331 -15.09 11.23 -13.19
C VAL A 331 -15.65 11.05 -14.61
N ALA A 332 -15.76 12.13 -15.38
CA ALA A 332 -16.21 12.06 -16.77
C ALA A 332 -15.26 11.23 -17.64
N ALA A 333 -13.94 11.40 -17.48
CA ALA A 333 -12.93 10.62 -18.19
C ALA A 333 -12.99 9.14 -17.81
N TRP A 334 -13.23 8.80 -16.54
CA TRP A 334 -13.47 7.42 -16.12
C TRP A 334 -14.71 6.80 -16.80
N ILE A 335 -15.84 7.51 -16.84
CA ILE A 335 -17.06 7.04 -17.50
C ILE A 335 -16.79 6.80 -19.00
N ALA A 336 -16.14 7.75 -19.67
CA ALA A 336 -15.78 7.62 -21.07
C ALA A 336 -14.80 6.46 -21.32
N ALA A 337 -13.80 6.27 -20.47
CA ALA A 337 -12.86 5.15 -20.56
C ALA A 337 -13.55 3.79 -20.36
N CYS A 338 -14.52 3.70 -19.45
CA CYS A 338 -15.35 2.51 -19.27
C CYS A 338 -16.20 2.22 -20.52
N ALA A 339 -16.81 3.24 -21.13
CA ALA A 339 -17.57 3.08 -22.36
C ALA A 339 -16.70 2.66 -23.56
N ALA A 340 -15.48 3.18 -23.64
CA ALA A 340 -14.52 2.83 -24.69
C ALA A 340 -13.99 1.39 -24.58
N ARG A 341 -14.06 0.76 -23.40
CA ARG A 341 -13.68 -0.66 -23.16
C ARG A 341 -14.69 -1.67 -23.72
N GLY A 342 -15.60 -1.29 -24.61
CA GLY A 342 -16.61 -2.15 -25.25
C GLY A 342 -16.10 -3.26 -26.20
N GLY A 343 -14.90 -3.81 -25.99
CA GLY A 343 -14.34 -4.96 -26.71
C GLY A 343 -13.44 -5.81 -25.78
N PRO A 344 -13.28 -7.13 -26.04
CA PRO A 344 -12.56 -8.04 -25.14
C PRO A 344 -11.08 -7.66 -25.02
N LEU A 345 -10.58 -7.63 -23.79
CA LEU A 345 -9.16 -7.41 -23.48
C LEU A 345 -8.34 -8.63 -23.96
N PRO A 346 -7.16 -8.44 -24.56
CA PRO A 346 -6.24 -9.55 -24.83
C PRO A 346 -5.75 -10.15 -23.49
N GLU A 347 -5.75 -11.49 -23.41
CA GLU A 347 -5.16 -12.27 -22.31
C GLU A 347 -3.69 -11.91 -22.04
#